data_AF-A0AAW0EX68-F1
#
_entry.id   AF-A0AAW0EX68-F1
#
_cell.length_a   1.000
_cell.length_b   1.000
_cell.length_c   1.000
_cell.angle_alpha   90.00
_cell.angle_beta   90.00
_cell.angle_gamma   90.00
#
_symmetry.space_group_name_H-M   'P 1'
#
loop_
_entity.id
_entity.type
_entity.pdbx_description
1 polymer ?
#
loop_
_entity_poly.entity_id
_entity_poly.type
_entity_poly.pdbx_seq_one_letter_code
_entity_poly.pdbx_strand_id
1 'polypeptide(L)'
;MLRRTPVSLGSKAKGYMNRVMVYAHRRRKARYLAPHNAHVRSPLANKQPEEYANTWDPRSGVEWHYRLRRRNHFRHWPWARWSDDPVRLHQDTVCRRTVSAARTAANDGTPEWNYYAEVGQAYETPSHFPLSYTAPFIYQYTAKCWSLEELRSSLERVEQNSGLRTIADVASGSETLYTWWHHAAMDAIPLGLLQHLELVSRDIVAHNTRTTYRAEQHERGVLRTRDMERYYALPHLRGPAMPVELTQASGAYPKGKFTQMMDGVQIHPLQRPDARYTHNMYPA
;
A
#
# COMPACT_ATOMS: atom_id res chain seq x y z
N MET A 1 -1.77 -2.20 -42.47
CA MET A 1 -0.66 -3.02 -41.91
C MET A 1 0.14 -2.16 -40.93
N LEU A 2 -0.18 -2.22 -39.64
CA LEU A 2 0.46 -1.41 -38.61
C LEU A 2 1.75 -2.11 -38.14
N ARG A 3 2.89 -1.47 -38.39
CA ARG A 3 4.20 -1.89 -37.85
C ARG A 3 4.13 -1.82 -36.33
N ARG A 4 4.06 -2.99 -35.68
CA ARG A 4 4.33 -3.14 -34.25
C ARG A 4 5.79 -2.75 -34.01
N THR A 5 6.02 -1.64 -33.32
CA THR A 5 7.33 -1.32 -32.76
C THR A 5 7.63 -2.32 -31.63
N PRO A 6 8.61 -3.22 -31.79
CA PRO A 6 9.02 -4.09 -30.70
C PRO A 6 9.60 -3.22 -29.59
N VAL A 7 9.18 -3.46 -28.34
CA VAL A 7 9.88 -2.97 -27.16
C VAL A 7 11.26 -3.61 -27.18
N SER A 8 12.26 -2.86 -27.66
CA SER A 8 13.64 -3.30 -27.57
C SER A 8 14.01 -3.34 -26.10
N LEU A 9 14.17 -4.55 -25.55
CA LEU A 9 14.96 -4.80 -24.34
C LEU A 9 16.40 -4.40 -24.63
N GLY A 10 16.64 -3.09 -24.54
CA GLY A 10 17.88 -2.42 -24.83
C GLY A 10 18.86 -2.57 -23.68
N SER A 11 19.73 -3.56 -23.85
CA SER A 11 21.05 -3.68 -23.22
C SER A 11 21.09 -4.01 -21.72
N LYS A 12 21.51 -5.25 -21.44
CA LYS A 12 22.41 -5.55 -20.33
C LYS A 12 23.54 -4.51 -20.35
N ALA A 13 23.52 -3.56 -19.43
CA ALA A 13 24.65 -2.69 -19.17
C ALA A 13 25.80 -3.53 -18.58
N LYS A 14 26.52 -4.23 -19.46
CA LYS A 14 27.88 -4.69 -19.19
C LYS A 14 28.72 -3.44 -18.99
N GLY A 15 29.17 -3.22 -17.75
CA GLY A 15 30.45 -2.58 -17.46
C GLY A 15 30.66 -1.20 -18.05
N TYR A 16 29.82 -0.22 -17.73
CA TYR A 16 30.33 1.15 -17.65
C TYR A 16 31.03 1.33 -16.31
N MET A 17 32.33 1.12 -16.43
CA MET A 17 33.36 1.23 -15.42
C MET A 17 33.11 2.34 -14.40
N ASN A 18 33.06 1.92 -13.14
CA ASN A 18 33.48 2.66 -11.94
C ASN A 18 34.85 3.32 -12.14
N ARG A 19 34.96 4.35 -12.97
CA ARG A 19 36.20 5.11 -13.20
C ARG A 19 36.15 6.56 -12.73
N VAL A 20 35.00 7.03 -12.21
CA VAL A 20 34.91 8.37 -11.59
C VAL A 20 34.98 8.32 -10.05
N MET A 21 34.83 7.15 -9.42
CA MET A 21 34.91 7.00 -7.95
C MET A 21 36.27 6.50 -7.41
N VAL A 22 37.37 6.61 -8.15
CA VAL A 22 38.69 6.11 -7.70
C VAL A 22 39.69 7.23 -7.33
N TYR A 23 39.41 8.50 -7.61
CA TYR A 23 40.37 9.58 -7.30
C TYR A 23 40.19 10.28 -5.94
N ALA A 24 39.11 10.03 -5.20
CA ALA A 24 38.93 10.62 -3.87
C ALA A 24 39.64 9.84 -2.73
N HIS A 25 40.06 8.59 -2.97
CA HIS A 25 40.51 7.70 -1.90
C HIS A 25 42.01 7.77 -1.55
N ARG A 26 42.79 8.64 -2.21
CA ARG A 26 44.27 8.59 -2.13
C ARG A 26 44.95 9.79 -1.46
N ARG A 27 44.23 10.67 -0.75
CA ARG A 27 44.87 11.75 0.01
C ARG A 27 44.51 11.70 1.50
N ARG A 28 45.55 11.37 2.28
CA ARG A 28 45.69 11.40 3.74
C ARG A 28 45.02 10.25 4.52
N LYS A 29 45.84 9.24 4.83
CA LYS A 29 45.78 8.50 6.11
C LYS A 29 45.99 9.48 7.26
N ALA A 30 45.00 10.31 7.56
CA ALA A 30 44.87 10.82 8.92
C ALA A 30 44.56 9.60 9.78
N ARG A 31 45.34 9.38 10.84
CA ARG A 31 45.11 8.31 11.81
C ARG A 31 43.68 8.44 12.33
N TYR A 32 42.76 7.66 11.78
CA TYR A 32 41.42 7.49 12.33
C TYR A 32 41.61 6.75 13.65
N LEU A 33 41.78 7.50 14.73
CA LEU A 33 41.61 6.94 16.07
C LEU A 33 40.13 6.58 16.18
N ALA A 34 39.84 5.28 16.28
CA ALA A 34 38.50 4.80 16.51
C ALA A 34 37.98 5.42 17.82
N PRO A 35 36.79 6.03 17.84
CA PRO A 35 36.20 6.48 19.10
C PRO A 35 36.07 5.27 20.02
N HIS A 36 36.66 5.37 21.21
CA HIS A 36 36.87 4.31 22.20
C HIS A 36 35.58 3.87 22.94
N ASN A 37 34.40 4.17 22.39
CA ASN A 37 33.14 4.02 23.10
C ASN A 37 32.37 2.80 22.57
N ALA A 38 32.00 1.88 23.47
CA ALA A 38 31.25 0.65 23.19
C ALA A 38 29.95 0.87 22.38
N HIS A 39 29.40 2.09 22.39
CA HIS A 39 28.21 2.47 21.65
C HIS A 39 28.40 2.58 20.12
N VAL A 40 29.62 2.51 19.58
CA VAL A 40 29.87 2.66 18.13
C VAL A 40 29.48 1.42 17.32
N ARG A 41 29.42 0.24 17.96
CA ARG A 41 29.05 -1.05 17.33
C ARG A 41 27.63 -1.53 17.68
N SER A 42 26.89 -0.74 18.47
CA SER A 42 25.50 -1.07 18.79
C SER A 42 24.63 -0.98 17.53
N PRO A 43 23.67 -1.90 17.32
CA PRO A 43 22.67 -1.79 16.26
C PRO A 43 21.83 -0.49 16.33
N LEU A 44 21.75 0.12 17.51
CA LEU A 44 20.99 1.35 17.78
C LEU A 44 21.79 2.62 17.46
N ALA A 45 23.09 2.50 17.21
CA ALA A 45 23.95 3.65 16.99
C ALA A 45 23.51 4.45 15.77
N ASN A 46 23.49 5.78 15.88
CA ASN A 46 23.21 6.71 14.78
C ASN A 46 21.83 6.52 14.11
N LYS A 47 20.87 5.87 14.78
CA LYS A 47 19.49 5.74 14.33
C LYS A 47 18.56 6.65 15.13
N GLN A 48 17.47 7.07 14.50
CA GLN A 48 16.35 7.64 15.25
C GLN A 48 15.58 6.52 15.97
N PRO A 49 14.90 6.79 17.09
CA PRO A 49 14.17 5.77 17.83
C PRO A 49 13.15 5.00 17.00
N GLU A 50 12.49 5.64 16.03
CA GLU A 50 11.52 4.94 15.15
C GLU A 50 12.18 3.90 14.24
N GLU A 51 13.48 4.06 13.93
CA GLU A 51 14.24 3.17 13.05
C GLU A 51 14.94 2.01 13.80
N TYR A 52 14.82 1.94 15.13
CA TYR A 52 15.53 0.93 15.94
C TYR A 52 15.10 -0.51 15.64
N ALA A 53 13.84 -0.71 15.26
CA ALA A 53 13.32 -2.03 14.88
C ALA A 53 14.00 -2.58 13.61
N ASN A 54 14.54 -1.71 12.76
CA ASN A 54 15.25 -2.11 11.55
C ASN A 54 16.65 -2.61 11.94
N THR A 55 16.82 -3.92 12.08
CA THR A 55 18.14 -4.50 12.42
C THR A 55 19.00 -4.80 11.19
N TRP A 56 18.39 -4.82 10.01
CA TRP A 56 19.01 -5.21 8.74
C TRP A 56 19.91 -4.13 8.12
N ASP A 57 19.75 -2.86 8.51
CA ASP A 57 20.55 -1.70 8.05
C ASP A 57 21.30 -1.02 9.22
N PRO A 58 22.32 -1.67 9.81
CA PRO A 58 23.04 -1.06 10.92
C PRO A 58 23.77 0.23 10.48
N ARG A 59 23.41 1.38 11.07
CA ARG A 59 24.10 2.68 10.86
C ARG A 59 25.28 2.89 11.83
N SER A 60 25.82 1.78 12.32
CA SER A 60 26.98 1.75 13.20
C SER A 60 28.25 2.19 12.48
N GLY A 61 29.29 2.51 13.26
CA GLY A 61 30.60 2.87 12.72
C GLY A 61 30.86 4.38 12.59
N VAL A 62 32.14 4.68 12.39
CA VAL A 62 32.68 6.04 12.44
C VAL A 62 32.18 6.86 11.27
N GLU A 63 32.16 6.30 10.07
CA GLU A 63 31.74 7.02 8.87
C GLU A 63 30.31 7.56 8.97
N TRP A 64 29.35 6.73 9.40
CA TRP A 64 27.96 7.13 9.64
C TRP A 64 27.84 8.24 10.69
N HIS A 65 28.64 8.16 11.76
CA HIS A 65 28.71 9.23 12.76
C HIS A 65 29.15 10.57 12.14
N TYR A 66 30.18 10.55 11.28
CA TYR A 66 30.65 11.75 10.58
C TYR A 66 29.66 12.25 9.52
N ARG A 67 28.94 11.36 8.82
CA ARG A 67 27.88 11.70 7.86
C ARG A 67 26.73 12.46 8.52
N LEU A 68 26.19 11.90 9.61
CA LEU A 68 25.07 12.52 10.33
C LEU A 68 25.44 13.85 10.99
N ARG A 69 26.65 13.93 11.57
CA ARG A 69 27.17 15.19 12.14
C ARG A 69 27.74 16.14 11.08
N ARG A 70 27.68 15.79 9.80
CA ARG A 70 28.17 16.59 8.66
C ARG A 70 29.61 17.10 8.87
N ARG A 71 30.52 16.21 9.26
CA ARG A 71 31.91 16.55 9.57
C ARG A 71 32.86 16.18 8.42
N ASN A 72 33.98 16.89 8.31
CA ASN A 72 35.06 16.64 7.34
C ASN A 72 34.53 16.53 5.90
N HIS A 73 34.81 15.42 5.23
CA HIS A 73 34.43 15.14 3.85
C HIS A 73 32.90 15.04 3.65
N PHE A 74 32.11 14.88 4.72
CA PHE A 74 30.64 14.83 4.67
C PHE A 74 29.97 16.15 5.05
N ARG A 75 30.69 17.28 5.01
CA ARG A 75 30.14 18.61 5.36
C ARG A 75 28.83 18.95 4.64
N HIS A 76 28.66 18.47 3.40
CA HIS A 76 27.49 18.74 2.57
C HIS A 76 26.63 17.49 2.29
N TRP A 77 26.69 16.47 3.14
CA TRP A 77 25.90 15.25 2.99
C TRP A 77 24.38 15.49 3.10
N PRO A 78 23.53 14.80 2.31
CA PRO A 78 23.89 13.98 1.15
C PRO A 78 24.20 14.83 -0.09
N TRP A 79 25.02 14.28 -1.00
CA TRP A 79 25.45 14.98 -2.22
C TRP A 79 24.40 15.02 -3.32
N ALA A 80 23.49 14.06 -3.35
CA ALA A 80 22.27 14.10 -4.15
C ALA A 80 21.09 14.22 -3.17
N ARG A 81 20.22 15.20 -3.40
CA ARG A 81 19.12 15.55 -2.51
C ARG A 81 17.79 15.49 -3.26
N TRP A 82 16.70 15.45 -2.52
CA TRP A 82 15.34 15.46 -3.06
C TRP A 82 15.06 16.62 -4.02
N SER A 83 15.71 17.76 -3.78
CA SER A 83 15.58 18.96 -4.60
C SER A 83 16.39 18.92 -5.88
N ASP A 84 17.13 17.85 -6.19
CA ASP A 84 17.92 17.73 -7.41
C ASP A 84 17.12 16.86 -8.39
N ASP A 85 16.55 17.45 -9.45
CA ASP A 85 15.90 16.71 -10.55
C ASP A 85 16.88 16.58 -11.73
N PRO A 86 17.60 15.45 -11.87
CA PRO A 86 18.55 15.27 -12.97
C PRO A 86 17.86 15.04 -14.32
N VAL A 87 16.55 14.76 -14.35
CA VAL A 87 15.80 14.48 -15.57
C VAL A 87 15.34 15.78 -16.22
N ARG A 88 14.75 16.69 -15.44
CA ARG A 88 14.17 17.95 -15.97
C ARG A 88 14.94 19.19 -15.58
N LEU A 89 15.90 19.09 -14.65
CA LEU A 89 16.72 20.23 -14.21
C LEU A 89 15.85 21.39 -13.67
N HIS A 90 14.70 21.07 -13.06
CA HIS A 90 13.70 22.02 -12.57
C HIS A 90 13.13 22.96 -13.64
N GLN A 91 13.12 22.53 -14.90
CA GLN A 91 12.51 23.26 -16.00
C GLN A 91 11.17 22.65 -16.36
N ASP A 92 10.18 23.50 -16.61
CA ASP A 92 8.88 23.08 -17.14
C ASP A 92 9.07 22.53 -18.56
N THR A 93 8.59 21.31 -18.80
CA THR A 93 8.73 20.59 -20.08
C THR A 93 7.70 21.02 -21.15
N VAL A 94 6.95 22.09 -20.87
CA VAL A 94 5.84 22.58 -21.69
C VAL A 94 6.31 23.02 -23.08
N CYS A 95 5.73 22.42 -24.13
CA CYS A 95 6.00 22.81 -25.51
C CYS A 95 5.30 24.13 -25.89
N ARG A 96 5.96 25.26 -25.67
CA ARG A 96 5.49 26.59 -26.12
C ARG A 96 5.78 26.90 -27.60
N ARG A 97 6.42 25.97 -28.33
CA ARG A 97 6.84 26.13 -29.73
C ARG A 97 5.77 25.63 -30.71
N THR A 98 4.51 26.03 -30.52
CA THR A 98 3.44 25.73 -31.47
C THR A 98 3.50 26.67 -32.67
N VAL A 99 3.16 26.17 -33.87
CA VAL A 99 3.21 26.95 -35.12
C VAL A 99 2.25 28.14 -35.10
N SER A 100 1.14 28.03 -34.37
CA SER A 100 0.16 29.11 -34.19
C SER A 100 0.10 29.55 -32.74
N ALA A 101 0.19 30.87 -32.51
CA ALA A 101 0.10 31.49 -31.19
C ALA A 101 -1.25 31.20 -30.50
N ALA A 102 -2.32 31.03 -31.27
CA ALA A 102 -3.67 30.69 -30.78
C ALA A 102 -3.79 29.30 -30.15
N ARG A 103 -2.83 28.39 -30.38
CA ARG A 103 -2.83 27.01 -29.86
C ARG A 103 -1.73 26.74 -28.84
N THR A 104 -1.11 27.79 -28.30
CA THR A 104 0.03 27.68 -27.35
C THR A 104 -0.29 26.91 -26.07
N ALA A 105 -1.54 26.93 -25.60
CA ALA A 105 -2.00 26.19 -24.42
C ALA A 105 -2.54 24.77 -24.72
N ALA A 106 -2.53 24.31 -25.98
CA ALA A 106 -3.18 23.05 -26.35
C ALA A 106 -2.50 21.79 -25.77
N ASN A 107 -1.22 21.90 -25.38
CA ASN A 107 -0.41 20.81 -24.84
C ASN A 107 -0.17 20.94 -23.32
N ASP A 108 -0.73 21.96 -22.68
CA ASP A 108 -0.60 22.14 -21.23
C ASP A 108 -1.37 21.03 -20.49
N GLY A 109 -0.85 20.63 -19.32
CA GLY A 109 -1.47 19.59 -18.49
C GLY A 109 -1.33 18.17 -19.05
N THR A 110 -0.30 17.91 -19.87
CA THR A 110 0.08 16.55 -20.27
C THR A 110 0.78 15.87 -19.09
N PRO A 111 0.35 14.67 -18.64
CA PRO A 111 0.97 14.01 -17.51
C PRO A 111 2.39 13.52 -17.80
N GLU A 112 3.31 13.80 -16.89
CA GLU A 112 4.73 13.42 -17.03
C GLU A 112 5.01 12.01 -16.47
N TRP A 113 4.21 11.55 -15.51
CA TRP A 113 4.18 10.19 -14.98
C TRP A 113 2.76 9.87 -14.52
N ASN A 114 2.55 8.74 -13.83
CA ASN A 114 1.19 8.29 -13.53
C ASN A 114 0.47 9.16 -12.48
N TYR A 115 1.06 10.07 -11.70
CA TYR A 115 0.43 10.86 -10.62
C TYR A 115 -0.44 10.09 -9.60
N TYR A 116 -1.53 9.47 -10.05
CA TYR A 116 -2.52 8.73 -9.29
C TYR A 116 -1.93 7.45 -8.68
N ALA A 117 -1.27 6.61 -9.48
CA ALA A 117 -0.74 5.35 -8.98
C ALA A 117 0.41 5.53 -7.98
N GLU A 118 1.28 6.54 -8.16
CA GLU A 118 2.39 6.81 -7.24
C GLU A 118 1.93 7.44 -5.93
N VAL A 119 0.92 8.30 -5.96
CA VAL A 119 0.37 8.93 -4.74
C VAL A 119 -0.51 7.94 -3.97
N GLY A 120 -1.27 7.10 -4.68
CA GLY A 120 -2.14 6.10 -4.06
C GLY A 120 -3.26 6.72 -3.22
N GLN A 121 -3.83 7.83 -3.70
CA GLN A 121 -4.92 8.52 -3.01
C GLN A 121 -6.11 7.57 -2.81
N ALA A 122 -6.75 7.65 -1.64
CA ALA A 122 -7.99 6.94 -1.40
C ALA A 122 -9.14 7.66 -2.13
N TYR A 123 -9.85 6.93 -3.00
CA TYR A 123 -11.02 7.42 -3.69
C TYR A 123 -12.28 6.90 -3.01
N GLU A 124 -13.18 7.80 -2.62
CA GLU A 124 -14.52 7.41 -2.16
C GLU A 124 -15.49 7.23 -3.33
N THR A 125 -15.02 7.38 -4.57
CA THR A 125 -15.82 7.34 -5.80
C THR A 125 -15.99 5.90 -6.32
N PRO A 126 -17.22 5.36 -6.37
CA PRO A 126 -17.48 4.07 -6.97
C PRO A 126 -17.24 4.06 -8.49
N SER A 127 -16.83 2.93 -9.05
CA SER A 127 -16.48 2.82 -10.48
C SER A 127 -17.65 3.05 -11.45
N HIS A 128 -18.90 2.92 -10.99
CA HIS A 128 -20.11 3.13 -11.81
C HIS A 128 -20.55 4.59 -11.87
N PHE A 129 -19.85 5.50 -11.19
CA PHE A 129 -20.18 6.93 -11.19
C PHE A 129 -19.81 7.59 -12.54
N PRO A 130 -20.45 8.73 -12.87
CA PRO A 130 -20.16 9.47 -14.09
C PRO A 130 -18.79 10.15 -14.04
N LEU A 131 -18.28 10.54 -15.21
CA LEU A 131 -16.91 11.03 -15.36
C LEU A 131 -16.66 12.35 -14.63
N SER A 132 -17.68 13.18 -14.42
CA SER A 132 -17.58 14.47 -13.71
C SER A 132 -17.02 14.35 -12.29
N TYR A 133 -17.18 13.18 -11.64
CA TYR A 133 -16.61 12.89 -10.32
C TYR A 133 -15.08 12.74 -10.33
N THR A 134 -14.46 12.59 -11.50
CA THR A 134 -13.00 12.55 -11.61
C THR A 134 -12.34 13.93 -11.62
N ALA A 135 -13.12 14.99 -11.90
CA ALA A 135 -12.62 16.35 -12.04
C ALA A 135 -11.79 16.85 -10.84
N PRO A 136 -12.19 16.63 -9.57
CA PRO A 136 -11.40 17.08 -8.42
C PRO A 136 -10.00 16.46 -8.38
N PHE A 137 -9.86 15.19 -8.78
CA PHE A 137 -8.57 14.48 -8.78
C PHE A 137 -7.67 14.95 -9.94
N ILE A 138 -8.27 15.26 -11.10
CA ILE A 138 -7.54 15.83 -12.24
C ILE A 138 -7.08 17.25 -11.93
N TYR A 139 -7.94 18.05 -11.28
CA TYR A 139 -7.67 19.43 -10.93
C TYR A 139 -6.43 19.59 -10.03
N GLN A 140 -6.19 18.67 -9.08
CA GLN A 140 -5.04 18.74 -8.18
C GLN A 140 -3.68 18.84 -8.91
N TYR A 141 -3.57 18.22 -10.08
CA TYR A 141 -2.34 18.21 -10.89
C TYR A 141 -2.38 19.22 -12.04
N THR A 142 -3.57 19.73 -12.39
CA THR A 142 -3.79 20.56 -13.59
C THR A 142 -4.40 21.93 -13.30
N ALA A 143 -4.43 22.36 -12.03
CA ALA A 143 -5.04 23.63 -11.61
C ALA A 143 -4.45 24.89 -12.27
N LYS A 144 -3.20 24.83 -12.76
CA LYS A 144 -2.58 25.91 -13.55
C LYS A 144 -3.10 25.97 -14.99
N CYS A 145 -3.69 24.89 -15.48
CA CYS A 145 -4.12 24.71 -16.87
C CYS A 145 -5.64 24.92 -17.02
N TRP A 146 -6.44 24.31 -16.14
CA TRP A 146 -7.89 24.32 -16.23
C TRP A 146 -8.54 24.58 -14.88
N SER A 147 -9.68 25.28 -14.89
CA SER A 147 -10.54 25.40 -13.71
C SER A 147 -11.34 24.12 -13.48
N LEU A 148 -11.82 23.91 -12.24
CA LEU A 148 -12.63 22.74 -11.91
C LEU A 148 -13.93 22.69 -12.74
N GLU A 149 -14.53 23.85 -13.03
CA GLU A 149 -15.75 23.95 -13.83
C GLU A 149 -15.52 23.59 -15.30
N GLU A 150 -14.40 24.06 -15.87
CA GLU A 150 -13.97 23.69 -17.23
C GLU A 150 -13.72 22.19 -17.35
N LEU A 151 -13.06 21.59 -16.34
CA LEU A 151 -12.84 20.14 -16.29
C LEU A 151 -14.16 19.39 -16.26
N ARG A 152 -15.09 19.78 -15.39
CA ARG A 152 -16.43 19.15 -15.30
C ARG A 152 -17.18 19.23 -16.63
N SER A 153 -17.25 20.42 -17.23
CA SER A 153 -17.91 20.61 -18.52
C SER A 153 -17.27 19.78 -19.64
N SER A 154 -15.94 19.70 -19.64
CA SER A 154 -15.20 18.89 -20.63
C SER A 154 -15.48 17.39 -20.45
N LEU A 155 -15.52 16.91 -19.21
CA LEU A 155 -15.83 15.51 -18.89
C LEU A 155 -17.28 15.15 -19.20
N GLU A 156 -18.23 16.05 -18.99
CA GLU A 156 -19.64 15.88 -19.41
C GLU A 156 -19.75 15.76 -20.94
N ARG A 157 -18.96 16.53 -21.70
CA ARG A 157 -18.90 16.39 -23.16
C ARG A 157 -18.31 15.04 -23.59
N VAL A 158 -17.31 14.53 -22.88
CA VAL A 158 -16.77 13.19 -23.11
C VAL A 158 -17.88 12.15 -22.88
N GLU A 159 -18.58 12.24 -21.75
CA GLU A 159 -19.67 11.33 -21.39
C GLU A 159 -20.80 11.31 -22.44
N GLN A 160 -21.19 12.48 -22.95
CA GLN A 160 -22.27 12.60 -23.93
C GLN A 160 -21.88 12.07 -25.33
N ASN A 161 -20.64 12.32 -25.75
CA ASN A 161 -20.25 12.15 -27.16
C ASN A 161 -19.37 10.92 -27.44
N SER A 162 -18.66 10.39 -26.44
CA SER A 162 -17.75 9.23 -26.62
C SER A 162 -18.44 7.88 -26.48
N GLY A 163 -19.64 7.84 -25.91
CA GLY A 163 -20.33 6.60 -25.53
C GLY A 163 -19.81 5.95 -24.25
N LEU A 164 -18.75 6.48 -23.64
CA LEU A 164 -18.20 6.04 -22.35
C LEU A 164 -18.78 6.91 -21.24
N ARG A 165 -19.72 6.38 -20.45
CA ARG A 165 -20.47 7.20 -19.47
C ARG A 165 -19.92 7.09 -18.06
N THR A 166 -19.41 5.91 -17.71
CA THR A 166 -18.93 5.64 -16.36
C THR A 166 -17.41 5.59 -16.31
N ILE A 167 -16.86 5.76 -15.11
CA ILE A 167 -15.43 5.61 -14.84
C ILE A 167 -14.95 4.21 -15.25
N ALA A 168 -15.74 3.17 -15.01
CA ALA A 168 -15.44 1.80 -15.42
C ALA A 168 -15.37 1.63 -16.95
N ASP A 169 -16.25 2.30 -17.70
CA ASP A 169 -16.24 2.27 -19.16
C ASP A 169 -14.92 2.85 -19.68
N VAL A 170 -14.49 3.99 -19.15
CA VAL A 170 -13.22 4.62 -19.56
C VAL A 170 -12.00 3.77 -19.18
N ALA A 171 -12.00 3.17 -17.99
CA ALA A 171 -10.89 2.33 -17.53
C ALA A 171 -10.65 1.12 -18.44
N SER A 172 -11.74 0.54 -18.98
CA SER A 172 -11.70 -0.63 -19.87
C SER A 172 -11.65 -0.26 -21.37
N GLY A 173 -12.16 0.92 -21.74
CA GLY A 173 -12.32 1.40 -23.11
C GLY A 173 -11.35 2.50 -23.53
N SER A 174 -10.06 2.37 -23.21
CA SER A 174 -9.07 3.39 -23.59
C SER A 174 -8.96 3.55 -25.12
N GLU A 175 -9.01 2.45 -25.88
CA GLU A 175 -8.96 2.50 -27.34
C GLU A 175 -10.16 3.25 -27.93
N THR A 176 -11.36 2.99 -27.41
CA THR A 176 -12.59 3.72 -27.80
C THR A 176 -12.51 5.20 -27.45
N LEU A 177 -11.90 5.56 -26.32
CA LEU A 177 -11.71 6.96 -25.93
C LEU A 177 -10.80 7.71 -26.91
N TYR A 178 -9.63 7.13 -27.24
CA TYR A 178 -8.66 7.78 -28.14
C TYR A 178 -9.10 7.79 -29.60
N THR A 179 -9.80 6.74 -30.06
CA THR A 179 -10.36 6.71 -31.43
C THR A 179 -11.43 7.78 -31.60
N TRP A 180 -12.37 7.90 -30.65
CA TRP A 180 -13.34 8.99 -30.64
C TRP A 180 -12.66 10.37 -30.63
N TRP A 181 -11.66 10.56 -29.76
CA TRP A 181 -10.94 11.83 -29.69
C TRP A 181 -10.31 12.20 -31.03
N HIS A 182 -9.61 11.27 -31.67
CA HIS A 182 -8.93 11.49 -32.94
C HIS A 182 -9.91 11.88 -34.06
N HIS A 183 -11.10 11.30 -34.08
CA HIS A 183 -12.07 11.51 -35.15
C HIS A 183 -13.04 12.68 -34.92
N ALA A 184 -13.35 13.03 -33.67
CA ALA A 184 -14.45 13.93 -33.37
C ALA A 184 -14.13 15.06 -32.37
N ALA A 185 -13.08 14.94 -31.55
CA ALA A 185 -12.88 15.84 -30.41
C ALA A 185 -11.49 16.49 -30.30
N MET A 186 -10.57 16.26 -31.26
CA MET A 186 -9.21 16.81 -31.23
C MET A 186 -9.16 18.34 -31.04
N ASP A 187 -10.10 19.08 -31.64
CA ASP A 187 -10.14 20.55 -31.54
C ASP A 187 -10.88 21.04 -30.28
N ALA A 188 -11.63 20.17 -29.59
CA ALA A 188 -12.51 20.54 -28.48
C ALA A 188 -11.98 20.13 -27.10
N ILE A 189 -11.25 19.02 -27.02
CA ILE A 189 -10.75 18.45 -25.76
C ILE A 189 -9.23 18.26 -25.86
N PRO A 190 -8.45 18.79 -24.91
CA PRO A 190 -7.01 18.64 -24.92
C PRO A 190 -6.60 17.20 -24.61
N LEU A 191 -5.56 16.70 -25.29
CA LEU A 191 -5.07 15.34 -25.12
C LEU A 191 -4.63 15.04 -23.67
N GLY A 192 -4.03 16.03 -22.99
CA GLY A 192 -3.63 15.90 -21.59
C GLY A 192 -4.78 15.55 -20.67
N LEU A 193 -5.96 16.15 -20.87
CA LEU A 193 -7.17 15.81 -20.11
C LEU A 193 -7.56 14.34 -20.28
N LEU A 194 -7.50 13.81 -21.51
CA LEU A 194 -7.86 12.41 -21.77
C LEU A 194 -6.87 11.44 -21.14
N GLN A 195 -5.58 11.76 -21.18
CA GLN A 195 -4.56 10.96 -20.51
C GLN A 195 -4.76 10.97 -18.99
N HIS A 196 -5.05 12.13 -18.41
CA HIS A 196 -5.42 12.22 -16.99
C HIS A 196 -6.67 11.40 -16.66
N LEU A 197 -7.70 11.50 -17.49
CA LEU A 197 -8.95 10.76 -17.33
C LEU A 197 -8.74 9.24 -17.40
N GLU A 198 -7.94 8.77 -18.35
CA GLU A 198 -7.59 7.34 -18.46
C GLU A 198 -6.86 6.85 -17.20
N LEU A 199 -5.83 7.58 -16.77
CA LEU A 199 -5.01 7.18 -15.62
C LEU A 199 -5.81 7.16 -14.32
N VAL A 200 -6.56 8.23 -14.03
CA VAL A 200 -7.38 8.30 -12.81
C VAL A 200 -8.50 7.27 -12.82
N SER A 201 -9.12 7.01 -13.97
CA SER A 201 -10.21 6.04 -14.05
C SER A 201 -9.70 4.62 -13.80
N ARG A 202 -8.55 4.26 -14.36
CA ARG A 202 -7.90 2.97 -14.08
C ARG A 202 -7.53 2.82 -12.62
N ASP A 203 -6.97 3.87 -12.00
CA ASP A 203 -6.57 3.81 -10.60
C ASP A 203 -7.78 3.73 -9.65
N ILE A 204 -8.88 4.44 -9.93
CA ILE A 204 -10.15 4.32 -9.20
C ILE A 204 -10.69 2.88 -9.27
N VAL A 205 -10.73 2.29 -10.47
CA VAL A 205 -11.19 0.90 -10.64
C VAL A 205 -10.26 -0.08 -9.90
N ALA A 206 -8.94 0.12 -10.00
CA ALA A 206 -7.95 -0.68 -9.28
C ALA A 206 -8.06 -0.51 -7.75
N HIS A 207 -8.40 0.69 -7.26
CA HIS A 207 -8.67 0.94 -5.85
C HIS A 207 -9.93 0.20 -5.39
N ASN A 208 -11.04 0.33 -6.11
CA ASN A 208 -12.31 -0.30 -5.77
C ASN A 208 -12.24 -1.83 -5.81
N THR A 209 -11.49 -2.41 -6.76
CA THR A 209 -11.25 -3.86 -6.80
C THR A 209 -10.40 -4.35 -5.63
N ARG A 210 -9.42 -3.56 -5.17
CA ARG A 210 -8.64 -3.88 -3.96
C ARG A 210 -9.50 -3.80 -2.71
N THR A 211 -10.40 -2.83 -2.60
CA THR A 211 -11.28 -2.68 -1.43
C THR A 211 -12.33 -3.79 -1.35
N THR A 212 -12.95 -4.17 -2.46
CA THR A 212 -13.87 -5.32 -2.50
C THR A 212 -13.17 -6.62 -2.18
N TYR A 213 -12.01 -6.88 -2.80
CA TYR A 213 -11.20 -8.06 -2.51
C TYR A 213 -10.80 -8.12 -1.03
N ARG A 214 -10.43 -6.99 -0.42
CA ARG A 214 -10.11 -6.92 1.01
C ARG A 214 -11.31 -7.29 1.88
N ALA A 215 -12.51 -6.82 1.55
CA ALA A 215 -13.73 -7.18 2.28
C ALA A 215 -14.05 -8.68 2.17
N GLU A 216 -13.94 -9.24 0.97
CA GLU A 216 -14.12 -10.69 0.76
C GLU A 216 -13.09 -11.54 1.52
N GLN A 217 -11.84 -11.09 1.59
CA GLN A 217 -10.79 -11.75 2.34
C GLN A 217 -11.03 -11.70 3.85
N HIS A 218 -11.64 -10.62 4.36
CA HIS A 218 -12.00 -10.50 5.77
C HIS A 218 -13.00 -11.58 6.19
N GLU A 219 -14.06 -11.77 5.38
CA GLU A 219 -15.06 -12.82 5.59
C GLU A 219 -14.46 -14.24 5.48
N ARG A 220 -13.35 -14.39 4.74
CA ARG A 220 -12.58 -15.64 4.65
C ARG A 220 -11.57 -15.82 5.79
N GLY A 221 -11.60 -14.96 6.81
CA GLY A 221 -10.77 -15.08 8.01
C GLY A 221 -9.39 -14.41 7.90
N VAL A 222 -9.11 -13.63 6.86
CA VAL A 222 -7.89 -12.84 6.76
C VAL A 222 -8.12 -11.47 7.39
N LEU A 223 -7.83 -11.38 8.69
CA LEU A 223 -8.06 -10.18 9.48
C LEU A 223 -6.84 -9.25 9.43
N ARG A 224 -7.04 -8.00 8.98
CA ARG A 224 -6.00 -6.98 8.84
C ARG A 224 -6.46 -5.60 9.34
N THR A 225 -5.57 -4.86 10.02
CA THR A 225 -5.81 -3.50 10.52
C THR A 225 -5.93 -2.50 9.38
N ARG A 226 -6.25 -1.23 9.69
CA ARG A 226 -6.27 -0.14 8.69
C ARG A 226 -4.94 -0.02 7.94
N ASP A 227 -3.83 -0.22 8.66
CA ASP A 227 -2.45 -0.20 8.14
C ASP A 227 -2.03 -1.52 7.44
N MET A 228 -2.98 -2.43 7.23
CA MET A 228 -2.81 -3.73 6.54
C MET A 228 -1.98 -4.76 7.30
N GLU A 229 -1.67 -4.53 8.57
CA GLU A 229 -1.02 -5.51 9.45
C GLU A 229 -2.00 -6.62 9.82
N ARG A 230 -1.55 -7.87 9.84
CA ARG A 230 -2.40 -9.00 10.25
C ARG A 230 -2.65 -8.96 11.75
N TYR A 231 -3.90 -9.18 12.15
CA TYR A 231 -4.25 -9.47 13.54
C TYR A 231 -5.02 -10.79 13.60
N TYR A 232 -5.12 -11.39 14.78
CA TYR A 232 -5.83 -12.65 14.98
C TYR A 232 -6.94 -12.43 16.01
N ALA A 233 -8.14 -12.87 15.67
CA ALA A 233 -9.31 -12.84 16.54
C ALA A 233 -10.10 -14.13 16.36
N LEU A 234 -10.83 -14.53 17.40
CA LEU A 234 -11.74 -15.66 17.32
C LEU A 234 -12.90 -15.33 16.36
N PRO A 235 -13.37 -16.29 15.56
CA PRO A 235 -14.55 -16.09 14.73
C PRO A 235 -15.81 -15.96 15.59
N HIS A 236 -16.86 -15.37 15.02
CA HIS A 236 -18.16 -15.33 15.68
C HIS A 236 -18.74 -16.73 15.92
N LEU A 237 -19.35 -16.93 17.09
CA LEU A 237 -20.02 -18.18 17.44
C LEU A 237 -21.32 -18.32 16.65
N ARG A 238 -21.49 -19.46 15.98
CA ARG A 238 -22.75 -19.87 15.33
C ARG A 238 -23.46 -21.02 16.06
N GLY A 239 -22.97 -21.41 17.23
CA GLY A 239 -23.45 -22.57 18.01
C GLY A 239 -23.05 -22.48 19.48
N PRO A 240 -23.06 -23.59 20.24
CA PRO A 240 -22.69 -23.58 21.66
C PRO A 240 -21.22 -23.17 21.82
N ALA A 241 -20.94 -22.36 22.83
CA ALA A 241 -19.59 -21.85 23.08
C ALA A 241 -18.60 -22.97 23.49
N MET A 242 -19.10 -24.00 24.18
CA MET A 242 -18.32 -25.18 24.55
C MET A 242 -18.73 -26.37 23.66
N PRO A 243 -17.78 -27.21 23.23
CA PRO A 243 -18.09 -28.40 22.45
C PRO A 243 -18.89 -29.38 23.30
N VAL A 244 -20.06 -29.82 22.80
CA VAL A 244 -20.93 -30.82 23.46
C VAL A 244 -20.81 -32.18 22.78
N GLU A 245 -21.00 -32.25 21.46
CA GLU A 245 -20.83 -33.51 20.70
C GLU A 245 -19.36 -33.86 20.49
N LEU A 246 -18.49 -32.84 20.46
CA LEU A 246 -17.04 -32.96 20.31
C LEU A 246 -16.29 -32.82 21.65
N THR A 247 -16.96 -33.12 22.77
CA THR A 247 -16.30 -33.12 24.09
C THR A 247 -15.11 -34.06 24.05
N GLN A 248 -13.94 -33.54 24.39
CA GLN A 248 -12.76 -34.38 24.57
C GLN A 248 -12.91 -35.22 25.83
N ALA A 249 -12.33 -36.42 25.82
CA ALA A 249 -12.24 -37.23 27.02
C ALA A 249 -11.51 -36.43 28.12
N SER A 250 -12.07 -36.42 29.33
CA SER A 250 -11.54 -35.61 30.44
C SER A 250 -10.10 -35.93 30.84
N GLY A 251 -9.54 -37.07 30.41
CA GLY A 251 -8.21 -37.56 30.79
C GLY A 251 -8.12 -38.13 32.21
N ALA A 252 -9.05 -37.77 33.10
CA ALA A 252 -9.18 -38.38 34.42
C ALA A 252 -9.72 -39.81 34.32
N TYR A 253 -9.18 -40.72 35.12
CA TYR A 253 -9.73 -42.07 35.23
C TYR A 253 -11.15 -41.98 35.80
N PRO A 254 -12.19 -42.48 35.11
CA PRO A 254 -13.58 -42.16 35.41
C PRO A 254 -14.10 -42.98 36.60
N LYS A 255 -13.57 -42.70 37.80
CA LYS A 255 -14.12 -43.26 39.03
C LYS A 255 -15.42 -42.53 39.34
N GLY A 256 -16.53 -43.25 39.25
CA GLY A 256 -17.84 -42.71 39.61
C GLY A 256 -17.85 -42.26 41.06
N LYS A 257 -18.42 -41.08 41.32
CA LYS A 257 -18.54 -40.53 42.67
C LYS A 257 -19.25 -41.48 43.66
N PHE A 258 -20.15 -42.32 43.17
CA PHE A 258 -20.84 -43.33 43.97
C PHE A 258 -20.19 -44.72 43.90
N THR A 259 -19.30 -44.99 42.94
CA THR A 259 -18.59 -46.28 42.85
C THR A 259 -17.41 -46.33 43.81
N GLN A 260 -16.74 -45.20 44.01
CA GLN A 260 -15.75 -45.02 45.07
C GLN A 260 -16.18 -43.81 45.89
N MET A 261 -17.03 -44.04 46.90
CA MET A 261 -17.55 -42.98 47.77
C MET A 261 -16.42 -42.41 48.62
N MET A 262 -15.87 -41.29 48.16
CA MET A 262 -14.85 -40.46 48.83
C MET A 262 -15.50 -39.13 49.26
N ASP A 263 -14.68 -38.18 49.70
CA ASP A 263 -15.14 -36.84 50.08
C ASP A 263 -15.88 -36.13 48.92
N GLY A 264 -16.96 -35.41 49.26
CA GLY A 264 -17.76 -34.62 48.30
C GLY A 264 -19.06 -35.27 47.83
N VAL A 265 -19.39 -36.48 48.29
CA VAL A 265 -20.69 -37.13 48.01
C VAL A 265 -21.72 -36.73 49.07
N GLN A 266 -22.68 -35.89 48.70
CA GLN A 266 -23.81 -35.56 49.57
C GLN A 266 -24.97 -36.53 49.31
N ILE A 267 -25.24 -37.41 50.29
CA ILE A 267 -26.40 -38.32 50.28
C ILE A 267 -27.29 -37.95 51.45
N HIS A 268 -28.58 -37.76 51.19
CA HIS A 268 -29.55 -37.48 52.25
C HIS A 268 -29.55 -38.62 53.29
N PRO A 269 -29.56 -38.36 54.60
CA PRO A 269 -29.43 -39.40 55.62
C PRO A 269 -30.44 -40.56 55.50
N LEU A 270 -31.67 -40.26 55.05
CA LEU A 270 -32.72 -41.25 54.79
C LEU A 270 -32.35 -42.28 53.71
N GLN A 271 -31.47 -41.92 52.77
CA GLN A 271 -31.12 -42.73 51.59
C GLN A 271 -29.74 -43.37 51.70
N ARG A 272 -29.21 -43.51 52.92
CA ARG A 272 -27.84 -43.99 53.14
C ARG A 272 -27.63 -45.42 52.60
N PRO A 273 -26.72 -45.63 51.64
CA PRO A 273 -26.47 -46.94 51.03
C PRO A 273 -25.45 -47.78 51.83
N ASP A 274 -25.19 -49.01 51.36
CA ASP A 274 -24.05 -49.87 51.73
C ASP A 274 -23.88 -50.18 53.22
N ALA A 275 -25.01 -50.41 53.91
CA ALA A 275 -25.06 -50.86 55.30
C ALA A 275 -25.74 -52.24 55.44
N ARG A 276 -25.60 -53.12 54.43
CA ARG A 276 -26.32 -54.42 54.35
C ARG A 276 -26.13 -55.31 55.58
N TYR A 277 -24.95 -55.28 56.19
CA TYR A 277 -24.62 -56.05 57.39
C TYR A 277 -24.65 -55.21 58.67
N THR A 278 -25.17 -53.98 58.61
CA THR A 278 -25.35 -53.08 59.74
C THR A 278 -26.78 -52.54 59.75
N HIS A 279 -26.99 -51.24 59.50
CA HIS A 279 -28.28 -50.57 59.65
C HIS A 279 -29.31 -50.94 58.58
N ASN A 280 -28.87 -51.41 57.41
CA ASN A 280 -29.77 -51.81 56.31
C ASN A 280 -30.03 -53.33 56.27
N MET A 281 -29.60 -54.09 57.29
CA MET A 281 -29.91 -55.52 57.40
C MET A 281 -31.40 -55.78 57.69
N TYR A 282 -32.03 -54.84 58.40
CA TYR A 282 -33.45 -54.82 58.71
C TYR A 282 -34.05 -53.53 58.15
N PRO A 283 -34.38 -53.50 56.84
CA PRO A 283 -35.08 -52.36 56.28
C PRO A 283 -36.47 -52.23 56.94
N ALA A 284 -36.95 -50.99 57.06
CA ALA A 284 -38.29 -50.68 57.57
C ALA A 284 -39.39 -51.16 56.62
#